data_AF-A0A9E3ZG84-F1
#
_entry.id   AF-A0A9E3ZG84-F1
#
_cell.length_a   1.000
_cell.length_b   1.000
_cell.length_c   1.000
_cell.angle_alpha   90.00
_cell.angle_beta   90.00
_cell.angle_gamma   90.00
#
_symmetry.space_group_name_H-M   'P 1'
#
loop_
_entity.id
_entity.type
_entity.pdbx_description
1 polymer ?
#
loop_
_entity_poly.entity_id
_entity_poly.type
_entity_poly.pdbx_seq_one_letter_code
_entity_poly.pdbx_strand_id
1 'polypeptide(L)'
;MHETSSANRCDPSDRRTWSISARNLSRFVHYVRQAGVPNGASRLLHQELKRSEVYPATNLEGLCKPIPPDVFVTYHSALPFAELEELVWKTCHFAAQQVSGVYDDLHVEEVMEHGIRFWIDFLFIDQNSRDIIAELDILPALLETADVHIVLGSDALTRVWCCHEIALFNRHCATDGGATSRVRSFIAPTTRPYMGWDHIEATNADDKRAIGEQISNDFPSGMDGFRRVMDEASASAVLSHTERNPSYPPAALEAIKGAAERWFLRDVRDFM
;
A
#
# COMPACT_ATOMS: atom_id res chain seq x y z
N MET A 1 34.49 -2.66 1.30
CA MET A 1 33.76 -3.92 1.01
C MET A 1 32.84 -4.17 2.18
N HIS A 2 31.62 -3.65 2.10
CA HIS A 2 30.57 -3.96 3.05
C HIS A 2 29.63 -4.92 2.35
N GLU A 3 29.64 -6.17 2.81
CA GLU A 3 28.54 -7.10 2.58
C GLU A 3 27.31 -6.53 3.29
N THR A 4 26.51 -5.76 2.57
CA THR A 4 25.13 -5.50 2.98
C THR A 4 24.38 -6.82 2.88
N SER A 5 24.10 -7.40 4.04
CA SER A 5 23.29 -8.59 4.29
C SER A 5 22.09 -8.67 3.35
N SER A 6 22.25 -9.45 2.27
CA SER A 6 21.19 -9.91 1.42
C SER A 6 20.54 -11.16 2.04
N ALA A 7 19.72 -11.00 3.07
CA ALA A 7 18.95 -12.12 3.64
C ALA A 7 17.78 -11.64 4.52
N ASN A 8 16.72 -11.14 3.88
CA ASN A 8 15.34 -11.33 4.35
C ASN A 8 14.42 -11.23 3.14
N ARG A 9 14.52 -12.23 2.26
CA ARG A 9 13.50 -12.46 1.25
C ARG A 9 12.25 -12.90 2.01
N CYS A 10 11.09 -12.29 1.71
CA CYS A 10 9.80 -12.65 2.30
C CYS A 10 9.67 -14.18 2.45
N ASP A 11 9.62 -14.66 3.68
CA ASP A 11 9.40 -16.07 3.96
C ASP A 11 7.97 -16.41 3.49
N PRO A 12 7.79 -17.35 2.54
CA PRO A 12 6.46 -17.76 2.09
C PRO A 12 5.58 -18.30 3.22
N SER A 13 6.18 -18.72 4.35
CA SER A 13 5.46 -19.13 5.55
C SER A 13 4.90 -17.95 6.36
N ASP A 14 5.48 -16.76 6.19
CA ASP A 14 5.02 -15.53 6.83
C ASP A 14 3.87 -14.90 6.04
N ARG A 15 2.66 -15.19 6.53
CA ARG A 15 1.39 -14.72 5.96
C ARG A 15 1.25 -13.21 5.85
N ARG A 16 2.05 -12.45 6.60
CA ARG A 16 2.05 -10.99 6.53
C ARG A 16 2.70 -10.48 5.24
N THR A 17 3.39 -11.33 4.49
CA THR A 17 3.99 -11.00 3.18
C THR A 17 3.19 -11.51 1.98
N TRP A 18 2.03 -12.12 2.24
CA TRP A 18 1.17 -12.66 1.21
C TRP A 18 0.43 -11.56 0.44
N SER A 19 -0.32 -11.95 -0.60
CA SER A 19 -1.07 -11.02 -1.43
C SER A 19 -2.45 -11.53 -1.81
N ILE A 20 -3.29 -10.63 -2.30
CA ILE A 20 -4.65 -10.90 -2.79
C ILE A 20 -4.84 -10.31 -4.20
N SER A 21 -5.64 -10.94 -5.06
CA SER A 21 -6.05 -10.33 -6.33
C SER A 21 -7.33 -9.52 -6.17
N ALA A 22 -7.64 -8.63 -7.12
CA ALA A 22 -8.89 -7.84 -7.11
C ALA A 22 -10.14 -8.73 -6.98
N ARG A 23 -10.19 -9.83 -7.74
CA ARG A 23 -11.31 -10.79 -7.68
C ARG A 23 -11.44 -11.47 -6.32
N ASN A 24 -10.33 -11.85 -5.70
CA ASN A 24 -10.36 -12.49 -4.38
C ASN A 24 -10.71 -11.49 -3.27
N LEU A 25 -10.30 -10.23 -3.41
CA LEU A 25 -10.75 -9.15 -2.53
C LEU A 25 -12.28 -8.97 -2.64
N SER A 26 -12.85 -8.97 -3.85
CA SER A 26 -14.30 -8.93 -4.02
C SER A 26 -15.02 -10.12 -3.38
N ARG A 27 -14.45 -11.33 -3.48
CA ARG A 27 -14.99 -12.51 -2.79
C ARG A 27 -14.94 -12.35 -1.27
N PHE A 28 -13.85 -11.79 -0.74
CA PHE A 28 -13.72 -11.49 0.69
C PHE A 28 -14.77 -10.47 1.14
N VAL A 29 -14.91 -9.34 0.43
CA VAL A 29 -15.89 -8.30 0.76
C VAL A 29 -17.31 -8.86 0.68
N HIS A 30 -17.61 -9.68 -0.33
CA HIS A 30 -18.90 -10.35 -0.45
C HIS A 30 -19.16 -11.28 0.75
N TYR A 31 -18.18 -12.09 1.15
CA TYR A 31 -18.27 -12.98 2.31
C TYR A 31 -18.55 -12.19 3.61
N VAL A 32 -17.80 -11.11 3.85
CA VAL A 32 -18.00 -10.21 5.00
C VAL A 32 -19.41 -9.62 5.02
N ARG A 33 -19.93 -9.20 3.87
CA ARG A 33 -21.29 -8.67 3.75
C ARG A 33 -22.36 -9.74 3.99
N GLN A 34 -22.16 -10.96 3.50
CA GLN A 34 -23.06 -12.10 3.76
C GLN A 34 -23.08 -12.50 5.24
N ALA A 35 -21.96 -12.32 5.95
CA ALA A 35 -21.87 -12.50 7.39
C ALA A 35 -22.57 -11.38 8.20
N GLY A 36 -23.19 -10.41 7.54
CA GLY A 36 -23.95 -9.33 8.18
C GLY A 36 -23.08 -8.16 8.68
N VAL A 37 -21.80 -8.12 8.32
CA VAL A 37 -20.93 -7.00 8.67
C VAL A 37 -21.26 -5.81 7.75
N PRO A 38 -21.73 -4.67 8.29
CA PRO A 38 -22.10 -3.52 7.48
C PRO A 38 -20.86 -2.92 6.81
N ASN A 39 -21.04 -2.34 5.62
CA ASN A 39 -19.99 -1.54 5.01
C ASN A 39 -19.74 -0.30 5.88
N GLY A 40 -18.57 -0.26 6.50
CA GLY A 40 -18.16 0.80 7.42
C GLY A 40 -16.64 0.90 7.43
N ALA A 41 -16.14 1.81 8.26
CA ALA A 41 -14.70 2.02 8.45
C ALA A 41 -13.95 0.69 8.59
N SER A 42 -12.83 0.53 7.88
CA SER A 42 -11.99 -0.68 7.94
C SER A 42 -11.56 -1.03 9.37
N ARG A 43 -11.43 -0.06 10.27
CA ARG A 43 -11.21 -0.29 11.70
C ARG A 43 -12.33 -1.12 12.37
N LEU A 44 -13.58 -0.93 11.96
CA LEU A 44 -14.70 -1.73 12.48
C LEU A 44 -14.62 -3.17 11.96
N LEU A 45 -14.23 -3.34 10.70
CA LEU A 45 -13.94 -4.65 10.14
C LEU A 45 -12.78 -5.33 10.90
N HIS A 46 -11.69 -4.62 11.20
CA HIS A 46 -10.60 -5.13 12.03
C HIS A 46 -11.08 -5.60 13.41
N GLN A 47 -11.92 -4.81 14.07
CA GLN A 47 -12.48 -5.17 15.38
C GLN A 47 -13.36 -6.42 15.30
N GLU A 48 -14.14 -6.56 14.23
CA GLU A 48 -15.01 -7.70 14.03
C GLU A 48 -14.23 -8.99 13.70
N LEU A 49 -13.20 -8.88 12.86
CA LEU A 49 -12.27 -9.98 12.58
C LEU A 49 -11.57 -10.44 13.86
N LYS A 50 -11.08 -9.49 14.68
CA LYS A 50 -10.49 -9.78 15.99
C LYS A 50 -11.48 -10.47 16.94
N ARG A 51 -12.71 -9.94 17.04
CA ARG A 51 -13.76 -10.50 17.89
C ARG A 51 -14.14 -11.93 17.49
N SER A 52 -14.03 -12.23 16.20
CA SER A 52 -14.33 -13.54 15.62
C SER A 52 -13.10 -14.45 15.56
N GLU A 53 -11.95 -14.01 16.07
CA GLU A 53 -10.66 -14.73 15.98
C GLU A 53 -10.29 -15.11 14.53
N VAL A 54 -10.69 -14.30 13.57
CA VAL A 54 -10.42 -14.49 12.14
C VAL A 54 -9.22 -13.66 11.74
N TYR A 55 -8.17 -14.35 11.29
CA TYR A 55 -7.08 -13.77 10.52
C TYR A 55 -7.25 -14.17 9.05
N PRO A 56 -7.68 -13.27 8.15
CA PRO A 56 -8.05 -13.65 6.77
C PRO A 56 -6.99 -14.45 6.02
N ALA A 57 -5.71 -14.10 6.16
CA ALA A 57 -4.63 -14.86 5.52
C ALA A 57 -4.50 -16.31 6.02
N THR A 58 -4.99 -16.63 7.21
CA THR A 58 -5.01 -18.00 7.77
C THR A 58 -6.36 -18.69 7.53
N ASN A 59 -7.46 -18.02 7.88
CA ASN A 59 -8.78 -18.63 7.89
C ASN A 59 -9.45 -18.65 6.51
N LEU A 60 -9.00 -17.82 5.57
CA LEU A 60 -9.51 -17.70 4.20
C LEU A 60 -8.38 -17.90 3.19
N GLU A 61 -7.52 -18.90 3.43
CA GLU A 61 -6.31 -19.19 2.65
C GLU A 61 -6.58 -19.31 1.13
N GLY A 62 -7.76 -19.79 0.72
CA GLY A 62 -8.15 -19.85 -0.70
C GLY A 62 -8.32 -18.48 -1.39
N LEU A 63 -8.33 -17.38 -0.65
CA LEU A 63 -8.42 -16.02 -1.17
C LEU A 63 -7.05 -15.34 -1.29
N CYS A 64 -6.08 -15.72 -0.46
CA CYS A 64 -4.75 -15.14 -0.46
C CYS A 64 -3.75 -16.05 -1.18
N LYS A 65 -2.62 -15.49 -1.64
CA LYS A 65 -1.53 -16.24 -2.27
C LYS A 65 -0.23 -16.06 -1.47
N PRO A 66 0.55 -17.13 -1.24
CA PRO A 66 1.84 -17.07 -0.53
C PRO A 66 2.95 -16.48 -1.41
N ILE A 67 2.70 -15.29 -1.96
CA ILE A 67 3.53 -14.60 -2.93
C ILE A 67 3.53 -13.11 -2.58
N PRO A 68 4.69 -12.42 -2.66
CA PRO A 68 4.77 -10.98 -2.40
C PRO A 68 3.86 -10.13 -3.30
N PRO A 69 3.42 -8.95 -2.82
CA PRO A 69 2.56 -8.05 -3.57
C PRO A 69 3.29 -7.31 -4.69
N ASP A 70 2.53 -6.98 -5.72
CA ASP A 70 2.91 -6.04 -6.77
C ASP A 70 2.55 -4.60 -6.37
N VAL A 71 1.45 -4.45 -5.62
CA VAL A 71 0.89 -3.17 -5.18
C VAL A 71 0.73 -3.17 -3.66
N PHE A 72 1.34 -2.18 -3.01
CA PHE A 72 1.10 -1.90 -1.60
C PHE A 72 0.01 -0.82 -1.46
N VAL A 73 -0.92 -1.00 -0.54
CA VAL A 73 -2.04 -0.06 -0.31
C VAL A 73 -1.96 0.52 1.09
N THR A 74 -1.66 1.82 1.19
CA THR A 74 -1.75 2.59 2.44
C THR A 74 -3.10 3.30 2.50
N TYR A 75 -3.78 3.29 3.65
CA TYR A 75 -5.04 3.99 3.82
C TYR A 75 -5.32 4.35 5.27
N HIS A 76 -6.12 5.40 5.48
CA HIS A 76 -6.63 5.70 6.82
C HIS A 76 -7.69 4.66 7.22
N SER A 77 -7.58 4.05 8.41
CA SER A 77 -8.50 3.00 8.91
C SER A 77 -9.99 3.38 8.99
N ALA A 78 -10.32 4.67 8.83
CA ALA A 78 -11.70 5.15 8.71
C ALA A 78 -12.31 4.92 7.31
N LEU A 79 -11.48 4.66 6.29
CA LEU A 79 -11.94 4.40 4.93
C LEU A 79 -12.77 3.10 4.90
N PRO A 80 -13.97 3.11 4.29
CA PRO A 80 -14.77 1.90 4.18
C PRO A 80 -14.11 0.82 3.34
N PHE A 81 -14.24 -0.44 3.76
CA PHE A 81 -13.58 -1.56 3.06
C PHE A 81 -14.13 -1.82 1.66
N ALA A 82 -15.39 -1.46 1.37
CA ALA A 82 -15.92 -1.53 0.00
C ALA A 82 -15.33 -0.44 -0.92
N GLU A 83 -14.94 0.71 -0.37
CA GLU A 83 -14.24 1.74 -1.15
C GLU A 83 -12.81 1.29 -1.49
N LEU A 84 -12.15 0.55 -0.59
CA LEU A 84 -10.87 -0.10 -0.86
C LEU A 84 -10.98 -1.10 -2.03
N GLU A 85 -12.04 -1.91 -2.05
CA GLU A 85 -12.33 -2.81 -3.18
C GLU A 85 -12.48 -2.03 -4.49
N GLU A 86 -13.32 -1.00 -4.52
CA GLU A 86 -13.54 -0.18 -5.72
C GLU A 86 -12.24 0.45 -6.24
N LEU A 87 -11.37 0.89 -5.33
CA LEU A 87 -10.09 1.51 -5.66
C LEU A 87 -9.07 0.51 -6.20
N VAL A 88 -9.08 -0.73 -5.71
CA VAL A 88 -8.29 -1.83 -6.26
C VAL A 88 -8.72 -2.12 -7.71
N TRP A 89 -10.02 -2.18 -7.99
CA TRP A 89 -10.53 -2.34 -9.35
C TRP A 89 -10.14 -1.18 -10.27
N LYS A 90 -10.29 0.07 -9.81
CA LYS A 90 -9.82 1.26 -10.55
C LYS A 90 -8.34 1.20 -10.86
N THR A 91 -7.52 0.65 -9.96
CA THR A 91 -6.09 0.44 -10.18
C THR A 91 -5.83 -0.56 -11.31
N CYS A 92 -6.53 -1.70 -11.30
CA CYS A 92 -6.44 -2.69 -12.38
C CYS A 92 -6.80 -2.08 -13.73
N HIS A 93 -7.91 -1.34 -13.82
CA HIS A 93 -8.32 -0.66 -15.06
C HIS A 93 -7.30 0.39 -15.51
N PHE A 94 -6.77 1.19 -14.58
CA PHE A 94 -5.76 2.19 -14.91
C PHE A 94 -4.46 1.55 -15.41
N ALA A 95 -4.03 0.43 -14.82
CA ALA A 95 -2.87 -0.34 -15.27
C ALA A 95 -3.11 -0.96 -16.67
N ALA A 96 -4.30 -1.52 -16.92
CA ALA A 96 -4.70 -2.02 -18.23
C ALA A 96 -4.58 -0.94 -19.32
N GLN A 97 -5.11 0.27 -19.05
CA GLN A 97 -5.00 1.41 -19.96
C GLN A 97 -3.56 1.79 -20.32
N GLN A 98 -2.57 1.52 -19.45
CA GLN A 98 -1.16 1.81 -19.75
C GLN A 98 -0.57 0.89 -20.82
N VAL A 99 -1.18 -0.28 -21.08
CA VAL A 99 -0.65 -1.32 -21.98
C VAL A 99 -1.61 -1.71 -23.12
N SER A 100 -2.88 -1.33 -23.03
CA SER A 100 -3.93 -1.49 -24.06
C SER A 100 -3.56 -1.01 -25.47
N GLY A 101 -2.69 0.00 -25.60
CA GLY A 101 -2.22 0.47 -26.91
C GLY A 101 -1.21 -0.45 -27.60
N VAL A 102 -0.69 -1.46 -26.89
CA VAL A 102 0.39 -2.36 -27.34
C VAL A 102 -0.08 -3.81 -27.46
N TYR A 103 -1.07 -4.21 -26.64
CA TYR A 103 -1.60 -5.57 -26.56
C TYR A 103 -3.14 -5.56 -26.76
N ASP A 104 -3.74 -6.71 -27.10
CA ASP A 104 -5.17 -6.83 -27.36
C ASP A 104 -6.03 -6.57 -26.10
N ASP A 105 -6.92 -5.57 -26.17
CA ASP A 105 -7.68 -5.00 -25.05
C ASP A 105 -8.48 -6.05 -24.26
N LEU A 106 -9.11 -7.01 -24.95
CA LEU A 106 -9.98 -8.02 -24.32
C LEU A 106 -9.23 -8.94 -23.35
N HIS A 107 -7.94 -9.20 -23.61
CA HIS A 107 -7.12 -10.05 -22.76
C HIS A 107 -6.40 -9.23 -21.67
N VAL A 108 -6.14 -7.95 -21.91
CA VAL A 108 -5.42 -7.08 -20.97
C VAL A 108 -6.20 -6.87 -19.68
N GLU A 109 -7.49 -6.53 -19.76
CA GLU A 109 -8.28 -6.29 -18.55
C GLU A 109 -8.38 -7.55 -17.68
N GLU A 110 -8.71 -8.69 -18.28
CA GLU A 110 -8.81 -9.96 -17.54
C GLU A 110 -7.47 -10.36 -16.90
N VAL A 111 -6.35 -10.25 -17.64
CA VAL A 111 -5.02 -10.53 -17.08
C VAL A 111 -4.70 -9.60 -15.91
N MET A 112 -5.03 -8.31 -15.97
CA MET A 112 -4.76 -7.37 -14.88
C MET A 112 -5.61 -7.62 -13.63
N GLU A 113 -6.88 -7.97 -13.79
CA GLU A 113 -7.79 -8.26 -12.68
C GLU A 113 -7.40 -9.53 -11.89
N HIS A 114 -6.78 -10.48 -12.58
CA HIS A 114 -6.34 -11.76 -12.03
C HIS A 114 -4.89 -11.76 -11.57
N GLY A 115 -4.06 -11.01 -12.28
CA GLY A 115 -2.62 -11.05 -12.20
C GLY A 115 -2.04 -10.16 -11.12
N ILE A 116 -2.58 -8.94 -10.96
CA ILE A 116 -2.03 -7.96 -10.01
C ILE A 116 -2.29 -8.42 -8.58
N ARG A 117 -1.22 -8.40 -7.79
CA ARG A 117 -1.18 -8.83 -6.39
C ARG A 117 -1.15 -7.62 -5.47
N PHE A 118 -2.14 -7.52 -4.60
CA PHE A 118 -2.29 -6.42 -3.66
C PHE A 118 -1.95 -6.85 -2.24
N TRP A 119 -1.37 -5.93 -1.47
CA TRP A 119 -1.28 -6.03 -0.02
C TRP A 119 -2.14 -4.96 0.64
N ILE A 120 -2.99 -5.38 1.58
CA ILE A 120 -3.93 -4.53 2.31
C ILE A 120 -3.94 -4.94 3.78
N ASP A 121 -3.71 -3.99 4.68
CA ASP A 121 -3.49 -4.21 6.11
C ASP A 121 -4.52 -5.13 6.76
N PHE A 122 -5.82 -4.94 6.50
CA PHE A 122 -6.87 -5.71 7.16
C PHE A 122 -6.88 -7.20 6.82
N LEU A 123 -6.19 -7.62 5.76
CA LEU A 123 -6.05 -9.01 5.38
C LEU A 123 -4.80 -9.66 5.99
N PHE A 124 -3.71 -8.88 6.11
CA PHE A 124 -2.37 -9.43 6.32
C PHE A 124 -1.75 -9.03 7.65
N ILE A 125 -2.20 -7.97 8.32
CA ILE A 125 -1.86 -7.71 9.72
C ILE A 125 -2.78 -8.53 10.61
N ASP A 126 -2.19 -9.42 11.42
CA ASP A 126 -2.94 -10.23 12.37
C ASP A 126 -3.46 -9.36 13.53
N GLN A 127 -4.77 -9.09 13.52
CA GLN A 127 -5.42 -8.24 14.50
C GLN A 127 -5.48 -8.85 15.91
N ASN A 128 -5.30 -10.18 16.02
CA ASN A 128 -5.33 -10.90 17.29
C ASN A 128 -4.00 -10.74 18.04
N SER A 129 -2.89 -10.78 17.31
CA SER A 129 -1.54 -10.73 17.89
C SER A 129 -0.92 -9.33 17.86
N ARG A 130 -1.41 -8.43 16.99
CA ARG A 130 -0.86 -7.09 16.66
C ARG A 130 0.29 -6.63 17.57
N ASP A 131 1.48 -7.11 17.22
CA ASP A 131 2.74 -6.68 17.80
C ASP A 131 3.37 -5.67 16.85
N ILE A 132 3.31 -4.40 17.24
CA ILE A 132 3.82 -3.30 16.41
C ILE A 132 5.30 -3.51 16.03
N ILE A 133 6.10 -4.11 16.90
CA ILE A 133 7.51 -4.37 16.61
C ILE A 133 7.64 -5.43 15.53
N ALA A 134 6.88 -6.53 15.65
CA ALA A 134 6.87 -7.59 14.65
C ALA A 134 6.36 -7.10 13.28
N GLU A 135 5.40 -6.16 13.25
CA GLU A 135 4.94 -5.54 12.00
C GLU A 135 5.99 -4.56 11.42
N LEU A 136 6.71 -3.83 12.27
CA LEU A 136 7.79 -2.94 11.82
C LEU A 136 8.97 -3.71 11.21
N ASP A 137 9.26 -4.91 11.70
CA ASP A 137 10.36 -5.75 11.20
C ASP A 137 10.14 -6.23 9.76
N ILE A 138 8.88 -6.45 9.35
CA ILE A 138 8.56 -6.99 8.02
C ILE A 138 8.30 -5.90 6.97
N LEU A 139 7.84 -4.73 7.41
CA LEU A 139 7.30 -3.69 6.53
C LEU A 139 8.32 -3.20 5.49
N PRO A 140 9.62 -2.98 5.82
CA PRO A 140 10.61 -2.58 4.82
C PRO A 140 10.76 -3.61 3.69
N ALA A 141 10.87 -4.90 4.04
CA ALA A 141 11.02 -5.97 3.04
C ALA A 141 9.77 -6.08 2.16
N LEU A 142 8.59 -5.92 2.75
CA LEU A 142 7.33 -5.94 2.02
C LEU A 142 7.22 -4.77 1.01
N LEU A 143 7.55 -3.55 1.44
CA LEU A 143 7.54 -2.37 0.57
C LEU A 143 8.59 -2.44 -0.54
N GLU A 144 9.73 -3.08 -0.30
CA GLU A 144 10.76 -3.32 -1.33
C GLU A 144 10.30 -4.29 -2.43
N THR A 145 9.31 -5.15 -2.15
CA THR A 145 8.74 -6.05 -3.17
C THR A 145 7.67 -5.40 -4.05
N ALA A 146 7.00 -4.36 -3.55
CA ALA A 146 5.94 -3.70 -4.29
C ALA A 146 6.51 -2.81 -5.40
N ASP A 147 5.99 -2.96 -6.62
CA ASP A 147 6.33 -2.09 -7.75
C ASP A 147 5.63 -0.73 -7.64
N VAL A 148 4.43 -0.72 -7.07
CA VAL A 148 3.54 0.45 -6.98
C VAL A 148 3.02 0.61 -5.56
N HIS A 149 2.95 1.86 -5.12
CA HIS A 149 2.34 2.23 -3.84
C HIS A 149 1.17 3.17 -4.05
N ILE A 150 0.02 2.82 -3.49
CA ILE A 150 -1.22 3.59 -3.59
C ILE A 150 -1.63 4.03 -2.19
N VAL A 151 -1.84 5.33 -2.02
CA VAL A 151 -2.21 5.94 -0.75
C VAL A 151 -3.61 6.50 -0.88
N LEU A 152 -4.54 5.98 -0.08
CA LEU A 152 -5.96 6.22 -0.22
C LEU A 152 -6.54 7.05 0.94
N GLY A 153 -7.51 7.89 0.60
CA GLY A 153 -8.24 8.74 1.53
C GLY A 153 -7.51 10.05 1.86
N SER A 154 -8.29 11.06 2.26
CA SER A 154 -7.78 12.39 2.58
C SER A 154 -6.96 12.45 3.87
N ASP A 155 -7.10 11.49 4.77
CA ASP A 155 -6.48 11.53 6.11
C ASP A 155 -5.21 10.67 6.23
N ALA A 156 -4.71 10.06 5.15
CA ALA A 156 -3.51 9.20 5.24
C ALA A 156 -2.29 9.98 5.76
N LEU A 157 -2.11 11.23 5.34
CA LEU A 157 -0.99 12.09 5.75
C LEU A 157 -1.09 12.63 7.19
N THR A 158 -2.16 12.31 7.91
CA THR A 158 -2.34 12.71 9.32
C THR A 158 -2.03 11.58 10.30
N ARG A 159 -1.70 10.37 9.82
CA ARG A 159 -1.50 9.19 10.67
C ARG A 159 -0.06 8.71 10.64
N VAL A 160 0.47 8.38 11.82
CA VAL A 160 1.84 7.91 12.00
C VAL A 160 2.16 6.69 11.15
N TRP A 161 1.31 5.66 11.20
CA TRP A 161 1.50 4.42 10.44
C TRP A 161 1.55 4.67 8.93
N CYS A 162 0.55 5.36 8.40
CA CYS A 162 0.50 5.71 6.98
C CYS A 162 1.68 6.58 6.54
N CYS A 163 2.09 7.57 7.35
CA CYS A 163 3.26 8.39 7.05
C CYS A 163 4.54 7.55 7.00
N HIS A 164 4.67 6.56 7.88
CA HIS A 164 5.80 5.64 7.87
C HIS A 164 5.84 4.79 6.58
N GLU A 165 4.72 4.20 6.17
CA GLU A 165 4.60 3.42 4.93
C GLU A 165 4.94 4.26 3.69
N ILE A 166 4.38 5.47 3.62
CA ILE A 166 4.66 6.44 2.55
C ILE A 166 6.15 6.78 2.50
N ALA A 167 6.75 7.08 3.65
CA ALA A 167 8.13 7.46 3.71
C ALA A 167 9.06 6.29 3.34
N LEU A 168 8.78 5.08 3.82
CA LEU A 168 9.58 3.89 3.52
C LEU A 168 9.57 3.57 2.03
N PHE A 169 8.38 3.58 1.39
CA PHE A 169 8.28 3.34 -0.05
C PHE A 169 9.06 4.39 -0.87
N ASN A 170 9.05 5.64 -0.40
CA ASN A 170 9.73 6.75 -1.06
C ASN A 170 11.09 7.09 -0.43
N ARG A 171 11.73 6.15 0.28
CA ARG A 171 12.97 6.40 1.02
C ARG A 171 14.11 6.94 0.15
N HIS A 172 14.11 6.64 -1.15
CA HIS A 172 15.06 7.22 -2.12
C HIS A 172 14.98 8.75 -2.24
N CYS A 173 13.86 9.36 -1.85
CA CYS A 173 13.70 10.81 -1.82
C CYS A 173 14.39 11.45 -0.60
N ALA A 174 14.82 10.67 0.40
CA ALA A 174 15.44 11.20 1.62
C ALA A 174 16.80 11.87 1.38
N THR A 175 17.48 11.58 0.26
CA THR A 175 18.77 12.16 -0.13
C THR A 175 18.58 13.22 -1.22
N ASP A 176 19.07 14.45 -0.96
CA ASP A 176 19.17 15.68 -1.79
C ASP A 176 17.98 16.08 -2.70
N GLY A 177 17.60 17.36 -2.58
CA GLY A 177 16.42 17.97 -3.21
C GLY A 177 16.61 18.32 -4.68
N GLY A 178 16.05 17.52 -5.57
CA GLY A 178 15.78 17.91 -6.95
C GLY A 178 14.59 18.88 -7.04
N ALA A 179 14.53 19.68 -8.11
CA ALA A 179 13.43 20.62 -8.34
C ALA A 179 12.09 19.96 -8.71
N THR A 180 12.12 18.67 -9.10
CA THR A 180 10.95 17.88 -9.48
C THR A 180 10.67 16.81 -8.42
N SER A 181 9.40 16.64 -8.04
CA SER A 181 8.99 15.57 -7.11
C SER A 181 9.45 14.20 -7.64
N ARG A 182 10.10 13.42 -6.77
CA ARG A 182 10.57 12.06 -7.07
C ARG A 182 9.70 10.98 -6.43
N VAL A 183 8.58 11.39 -5.85
CA VAL A 183 7.60 10.52 -5.21
C VAL A 183 7.02 9.56 -6.26
N ARG A 184 7.09 8.27 -5.97
CA ARG A 184 6.56 7.20 -6.82
C ARG A 184 5.18 6.71 -6.38
N SER A 185 4.69 7.20 -5.25
CA SER A 185 3.38 6.84 -4.73
C SER A 185 2.25 7.61 -5.41
N PHE A 186 1.15 6.92 -5.66
CA PHE A 186 -0.12 7.53 -6.05
C PHE A 186 -0.84 8.00 -4.79
N ILE A 187 -0.68 9.27 -4.46
CA ILE A 187 -1.26 9.83 -3.23
C ILE A 187 -2.59 10.50 -3.53
N ALA A 188 -3.64 10.00 -2.90
CA ALA A 188 -4.96 10.59 -3.00
C ALA A 188 -4.92 12.07 -2.57
N PRO A 189 -5.71 12.95 -3.20
CA PRO A 189 -5.71 14.35 -2.86
C PRO A 189 -6.08 14.54 -1.38
N THR A 190 -5.32 15.33 -0.61
CA THR A 190 -5.68 15.71 0.78
C THR A 190 -5.89 17.22 1.02
N THR A 191 -6.89 17.57 1.84
CA THR A 191 -7.07 18.90 2.40
C THR A 191 -6.31 19.10 3.72
N ARG A 192 -5.68 18.03 4.22
CA ARG A 192 -4.90 17.97 5.46
C ARG A 192 -3.47 17.52 5.11
N PRO A 193 -2.62 18.45 4.65
CA PRO A 193 -1.24 18.14 4.32
C PRO A 193 -0.49 17.64 5.56
N TYR A 194 0.67 17.02 5.33
CA TYR A 194 1.56 16.66 6.42
C TYR A 194 2.03 17.92 7.15
N MET A 195 1.77 18.00 8.46
CA MET A 195 2.07 19.17 9.30
C MET A 195 3.32 18.97 10.17
N GLY A 196 4.08 17.88 9.97
CA GLY A 196 5.21 17.52 10.81
C GLY A 196 4.90 16.41 11.82
N TRP A 197 5.97 15.76 12.30
CA TRP A 197 5.91 14.57 13.14
C TRP A 197 5.12 14.77 14.45
N ASP A 198 5.21 15.95 15.06
CA ASP A 198 4.51 16.22 16.31
C ASP A 198 2.99 16.27 16.13
N HIS A 199 2.52 16.64 14.94
CA HIS A 199 1.10 16.83 14.62
C HIS A 199 0.40 15.60 14.06
N ILE A 200 1.13 14.56 13.64
CA ILE A 200 0.53 13.32 13.16
C ILE A 200 0.04 12.44 14.32
N GLU A 201 -1.11 11.82 14.12
CA GLU A 201 -1.83 11.06 15.11
C GLU A 201 -1.43 9.57 15.08
N ALA A 202 -1.27 8.98 16.26
CA ALA A 202 -1.13 7.55 16.43
C ALA A 202 -2.35 6.97 17.14
N THR A 203 -2.53 5.65 17.01
CA THR A 203 -3.60 4.95 17.75
C THR A 203 -3.25 4.85 19.24
N ASN A 204 -1.97 4.68 19.56
CA ASN A 204 -1.45 4.75 20.92
C ASN A 204 -0.10 5.52 20.91
N ALA A 205 0.35 5.98 22.08
CA ALA A 205 1.59 6.77 22.17
C ALA A 205 2.87 5.92 21.96
N ASP A 206 2.81 4.63 22.26
CA ASP A 206 3.96 3.73 22.18
C ASP A 206 4.30 3.37 20.73
N ASP A 207 3.30 3.18 19.87
CA ASP A 207 3.42 3.03 18.41
C ASP A 207 4.17 4.24 17.83
N LYS A 208 3.80 5.46 18.23
CA LYS A 208 4.47 6.68 17.75
C LYS A 208 5.94 6.68 18.17
N ARG A 209 6.25 6.25 19.39
CA ARG A 209 7.64 6.16 19.85
C ARG A 209 8.43 5.12 19.06
N ALA A 210 7.93 3.89 18.97
CA ALA A 210 8.59 2.79 18.27
C ALA A 210 8.84 3.11 16.79
N ILE A 211 7.84 3.67 16.11
CA ILE A 211 7.96 4.09 14.70
C ILE A 211 8.96 5.23 14.57
N GLY A 212 8.97 6.20 15.50
CA GLY A 212 9.94 7.29 15.49
C GLY A 212 11.39 6.82 15.69
N GLU A 213 11.61 5.84 16.56
CA GLU A 213 12.90 5.19 16.74
C GLU A 213 13.34 4.46 15.46
N GLN A 214 12.43 3.70 14.83
CA GLN A 214 12.70 3.03 13.56
C GLN A 214 13.07 4.02 12.45
N ILE A 215 12.29 5.10 12.29
CA ILE A 215 12.57 6.16 11.32
C ILE A 215 13.95 6.77 11.54
N SER A 216 14.31 7.03 12.80
CA SER A 216 15.61 7.62 13.14
C SER A 216 16.78 6.73 12.74
N ASN A 217 16.58 5.41 12.72
CA ASN A 217 17.58 4.42 12.35
C ASN A 217 17.63 4.15 10.83
N ASP A 218 16.46 4.13 10.18
CA ASP A 218 16.32 3.62 8.80
C ASP A 218 16.51 4.68 7.72
N PHE A 219 16.29 5.96 8.04
CA PHE A 219 16.35 7.04 7.06
C PHE A 219 17.72 7.71 7.03
N PRO A 220 18.23 8.05 5.83
CA PRO A 220 19.39 8.95 5.71
C PRO A 220 19.13 10.27 6.43
N SER A 221 20.00 10.67 7.37
CA SER A 221 19.78 11.83 8.26
C SER A 221 18.62 11.67 9.27
N GLY A 222 18.15 10.45 9.53
CA GLY A 222 17.09 10.16 10.50
C GLY A 222 15.79 10.91 10.20
N MET A 223 15.21 11.55 11.23
CA MET A 223 13.95 12.29 11.14
C MET A 223 13.95 13.42 10.08
N ASP A 224 15.11 14.01 9.78
CA ASP A 224 15.20 15.05 8.74
C ASP A 224 15.02 14.45 7.35
N GLY A 225 15.58 13.26 7.11
CA GLY A 225 15.37 12.51 5.88
C GLY A 225 13.90 12.14 5.69
N PHE A 226 13.28 11.61 6.74
CA PHE A 226 11.85 11.34 6.76
C PHE A 226 11.01 12.57 6.45
N ARG A 227 11.31 13.71 7.11
CA ARG A 227 10.59 14.97 6.87
C ARG A 227 10.67 15.39 5.41
N ARG A 228 11.86 15.31 4.77
CA ARG A 228 12.00 15.62 3.34
C ARG A 228 11.09 14.77 2.45
N VAL A 229 11.03 13.46 2.71
CA VAL A 229 10.14 12.56 1.95
C VAL A 229 8.69 12.95 2.15
N MET A 230 8.27 13.21 3.39
CA MET A 230 6.89 13.56 3.70
C MET A 230 6.48 14.94 3.16
N ASP A 231 7.39 15.90 3.11
CA ASP A 231 7.14 17.21 2.49
C ASP A 231 6.93 17.07 0.97
N GLU A 232 7.76 16.27 0.27
CA GLU A 232 7.55 15.95 -1.15
C GLU A 232 6.22 15.21 -1.38
N ALA A 233 5.90 14.23 -0.55
CA ALA A 233 4.65 13.48 -0.60
C ALA A 233 3.43 14.39 -0.39
N SER A 234 3.48 15.27 0.60
CA SER A 234 2.42 16.24 0.88
C SER A 234 2.23 17.24 -0.26
N ALA A 235 3.31 17.73 -0.86
CA ALA A 235 3.24 18.62 -2.02
C ALA A 235 2.54 17.95 -3.22
N SER A 236 2.83 16.67 -3.47
CA SER A 236 2.19 15.91 -4.55
C SER A 236 0.67 15.74 -4.35
N ALA A 237 0.23 15.60 -3.10
CA ALA A 237 -1.19 15.42 -2.78
C ALA A 237 -2.00 16.74 -2.90
N VAL A 238 -1.37 17.89 -2.63
CA VAL A 238 -2.03 19.22 -2.67
C VAL A 238 -2.26 19.69 -4.11
N LEU A 239 -1.29 19.47 -5.01
CA LEU A 239 -1.42 19.86 -6.42
C LEU A 239 -2.63 19.22 -7.11
N SER A 240 -3.04 18.05 -6.64
CA SER A 240 -4.18 17.32 -7.20
C SER A 240 -5.56 17.89 -6.80
N HIS A 241 -5.67 18.77 -5.81
CA HIS A 241 -6.96 19.38 -5.40
C HIS A 241 -7.38 20.58 -6.25
N THR A 242 -6.41 21.27 -6.83
CA THR A 242 -6.65 22.51 -7.58
C THR A 242 -7.00 22.24 -9.05
N GLU A 243 -6.81 21.01 -9.53
CA GLU A 243 -7.02 20.62 -10.91
C GLU A 243 -8.27 19.73 -11.03
N ARG A 244 -9.07 19.91 -12.10
CA ARG A 244 -10.30 19.12 -12.34
C ARG A 244 -10.03 17.62 -12.55
N ASN A 245 -8.77 17.27 -12.82
CA ASN A 245 -8.29 15.91 -12.94
C ASN A 245 -7.14 15.73 -11.95
N PRO A 246 -7.07 14.59 -11.23
CA PRO A 246 -5.94 14.32 -10.38
C PRO A 246 -4.66 14.23 -11.21
N SER A 247 -3.69 15.10 -10.90
CA SER A 247 -2.36 15.08 -11.50
C SER A 247 -1.44 14.28 -10.59
N TYR A 248 -0.94 13.16 -11.10
CA TYR A 248 0.00 12.30 -10.38
C TYR A 248 1.45 12.68 -10.71
N PRO A 249 2.39 12.49 -9.76
CA PRO A 249 3.81 12.70 -10.04
C PRO A 249 4.28 11.91 -11.27
N PRO A 250 5.09 12.50 -12.17
CA PRO A 250 5.62 11.78 -13.34
C PRO A 250 6.32 10.48 -12.98
N ALA A 251 7.07 10.46 -11.86
CA ALA A 251 7.75 9.26 -11.38
C ALA A 251 6.78 8.14 -10.97
N ALA A 252 5.59 8.47 -10.47
CA ALA A 252 4.55 7.48 -10.17
C ALA A 252 3.95 6.90 -11.46
N LEU A 253 3.67 7.74 -12.45
CA LEU A 253 3.16 7.33 -13.76
C LEU A 253 4.16 6.44 -14.53
N GLU A 254 5.45 6.77 -14.48
CA GLU A 254 6.50 5.92 -15.06
C GLU A 254 6.59 4.56 -14.35
N ALA A 255 6.48 4.55 -13.02
CA ALA A 255 6.52 3.32 -12.22
C ALA A 255 5.38 2.37 -12.60
N ILE A 256 4.13 2.85 -12.62
CA ILE A 256 2.99 1.99 -12.96
C ILE A 256 3.00 1.54 -14.42
N LYS A 257 3.45 2.37 -15.36
CA LYS A 257 3.56 1.97 -16.76
C LYS A 257 4.54 0.80 -16.91
N GLY A 258 5.72 0.93 -16.32
CA GLY A 258 6.71 -0.15 -16.32
C GLY A 258 6.23 -1.39 -15.58
N ALA A 259 5.49 -1.21 -14.48
CA ALA A 259 4.94 -2.31 -13.69
C ALA A 259 3.83 -3.06 -14.44
N ALA A 260 2.88 -2.35 -15.03
CA ALA A 260 1.77 -2.91 -15.81
C ALA A 260 2.29 -3.81 -16.93
N GLU A 261 3.31 -3.39 -17.68
CA GLU A 261 3.92 -4.22 -18.71
C GLU A 261 4.52 -5.52 -18.13
N ARG A 262 5.21 -5.44 -16.98
CA ARG A 262 5.76 -6.63 -16.31
C ARG A 262 4.67 -7.57 -15.81
N TRP A 263 3.61 -7.04 -15.21
CA TRP A 263 2.49 -7.83 -14.70
C TRP A 263 1.77 -8.54 -15.84
N PHE A 264 1.47 -7.83 -16.93
CA PHE A 264 0.86 -8.42 -18.12
C PHE A 264 1.72 -9.55 -18.70
N LEU A 265 3.00 -9.30 -18.96
CA LEU A 265 3.90 -10.30 -19.56
C LEU A 265 4.14 -11.52 -18.68
N ARG A 266 4.05 -11.34 -17.37
CA ARG A 266 4.15 -12.43 -16.39
C ARG A 266 2.94 -13.35 -16.48
N ASP A 267 1.75 -12.77 -16.44
CA ASP A 267 0.52 -13.53 -16.22
C ASP A 267 -0.14 -13.96 -17.54
N VAL A 268 0.13 -13.30 -18.68
CA VAL A 268 -0.38 -13.72 -20.01
C VAL A 268 0.05 -15.15 -20.37
N ARG A 269 1.18 -15.62 -19.83
CA ARG A 269 1.66 -17.00 -20.02
C ARG A 269 0.77 -18.04 -19.37
N ASP A 270 0.04 -17.67 -18.32
CA ASP A 270 -0.88 -18.55 -17.60
C ASP A 270 -2.27 -18.59 -18.26
N PHE A 271 -2.55 -17.67 -19.19
CA PHE A 271 -3.81 -17.59 -19.97
C PHE A 271 -3.69 -18.17 -21.39
N MET A 272 -2.48 -18.54 -21.83
CA MET A 272 -2.19 -19.20 -23.12
C MET A 272 -2.09 -20.72 -22.98
#